data_AF-A0A6A0GR43-F1
#
_entry.id   AF-A0A6A0GR43-F1
#
_cell.length_a   1.000
_cell.length_b   1.000
_cell.length_c   1.000
_cell.angle_alpha   90.00
_cell.angle_beta   90.00
_cell.angle_gamma   90.00
#
_symmetry.space_group_name_H-M   'P 1'
#
loop_
_entity.id
_entity.type
_entity.pdbx_description
1 polymer ?
#
loop_
_entity_poly.entity_id
_entity_poly.type
_entity_poly.pdbx_seq_one_letter_code
_entity_poly.pdbx_strand_id
1 'polypeptide(L)'
;SGSNGDSCNEQGNCYCKHNFAGQQCQQCQEGYYIFPRCEECNCNPAGVIESFGGCGNAPEGSLCVCKPRVRGRICDVCEPLYWNLQPYNPDGCEECACNPAGTVGGLAVCSSEDGQCVCKPRVTQRRCDACKDGSFNLMEDNLFGCLDCGCNLGGSLHPVCDKMNGNCQCRPRVMGQRCDKPIDLHYFPSFHHLKYEAEDGRTAHTEAVRFGYDESQFPGYSWRGYAIFSELQLETIYDL
;
A
#
# COMPACT_ATOMS: atom_id res chain seq x y z
N SER A 1 3.22 -21.92 43.83
CA SER A 1 4.53 -21.56 44.39
C SER A 1 5.62 -21.78 43.34
N GLY A 2 6.79 -21.13 43.51
CA GLY A 2 7.98 -21.33 42.68
C GLY A 2 8.80 -22.58 43.05
N SER A 3 8.35 -23.37 44.03
CA SER A 3 9.02 -24.59 44.49
C SER A 3 8.59 -25.83 43.68
N ASN A 4 9.45 -26.84 43.62
CA ASN A 4 9.17 -28.16 43.02
C ASN A 4 8.36 -29.09 43.94
N GLY A 5 8.05 -28.65 45.16
CA GLY A 5 7.23 -29.37 46.14
C GLY A 5 6.74 -28.45 47.26
N ASP A 6 5.92 -28.98 48.16
CA ASP A 6 5.25 -28.20 49.22
C ASP A 6 6.05 -28.13 50.55
N SER A 7 7.14 -28.88 50.67
CA SER A 7 7.97 -28.95 51.88
C SER A 7 9.39 -28.47 51.63
N CYS A 8 9.86 -27.58 52.50
CA CYS A 8 11.24 -27.09 52.54
C CYS A 8 12.04 -27.90 53.58
N ASN A 9 13.38 -27.85 53.52
CA ASN A 9 14.20 -28.59 54.48
C ASN A 9 14.09 -27.99 55.91
N GLU A 10 14.71 -28.64 56.90
CA GLU A 10 14.67 -28.19 58.32
C GLU A 10 15.23 -26.77 58.53
N GLN A 11 16.03 -26.24 57.60
CA GLN A 11 16.52 -24.86 57.62
C GLN A 11 15.63 -23.88 56.85
N GLY A 12 14.47 -24.33 56.33
CA GLY A 12 13.53 -23.50 55.58
C GLY A 12 13.91 -23.29 54.10
N ASN A 13 14.91 -24.00 53.58
CA ASN A 13 15.34 -23.91 52.18
C ASN A 13 14.49 -24.83 51.29
N CYS A 14 13.80 -24.25 50.32
CA CYS A 14 12.95 -24.98 49.38
C CYS A 14 13.70 -25.26 48.07
N TYR A 15 13.39 -26.38 47.40
CA TYR A 15 13.93 -26.67 46.07
C TYR A 15 13.15 -25.89 45.01
N CYS A 16 13.77 -24.87 44.42
CA CYS A 16 13.13 -24.00 43.44
C CYS A 16 13.09 -24.60 42.04
N LYS A 17 12.05 -24.22 41.27
CA LYS A 17 12.00 -24.39 39.82
C LYS A 17 13.11 -23.54 39.18
N HIS A 18 13.55 -23.91 37.98
CA HIS A 18 14.71 -23.32 37.30
C HIS A 18 14.69 -21.78 37.14
N ASN A 19 13.50 -21.16 37.11
CA ASN A 19 13.32 -19.72 36.93
C ASN A 19 13.05 -18.97 38.24
N PHE A 20 13.04 -19.67 39.39
CA PHE A 20 12.77 -19.10 40.70
C PHE A 20 14.00 -19.23 41.61
N ALA A 21 14.18 -18.25 42.49
CA ALA A 21 15.27 -18.18 43.45
C ALA A 21 14.79 -17.71 44.84
N GLY A 22 15.73 -17.71 45.79
CA GLY A 22 15.49 -17.35 47.18
C GLY A 22 15.13 -18.56 48.06
N GLN A 23 15.25 -18.39 49.38
CA GLN A 23 15.08 -19.46 50.36
C GLN A 23 13.73 -20.17 50.23
N GLN A 24 12.67 -19.41 49.90
CA GLN A 24 11.31 -19.89 49.73
C GLN A 24 10.81 -19.86 48.27
N CYS A 25 11.70 -19.69 47.29
CA CYS A 25 11.34 -19.59 45.87
C CYS A 25 10.32 -18.47 45.56
N GLN A 26 10.42 -17.35 46.30
CA GLN A 26 9.55 -16.17 46.20
C GLN A 26 10.20 -15.03 45.40
N GLN A 27 11.33 -15.30 44.75
CA GLN A 27 12.02 -14.37 43.88
C GLN A 27 12.28 -15.05 42.54
N CYS A 28 12.52 -14.28 41.49
CA CYS A 28 12.96 -14.84 40.22
C CYS A 28 14.47 -15.08 40.23
N GLN A 29 14.90 -16.12 39.52
CA GLN A 29 16.33 -16.36 39.29
C GLN A 29 16.92 -15.24 38.41
N GLU A 30 18.22 -15.01 38.50
CA GLU A 30 18.93 -14.08 37.60
C GLU A 30 18.63 -14.41 36.13
N GLY A 31 18.33 -13.39 35.33
CA GLY A 31 17.86 -13.54 33.94
C GLY A 31 16.35 -13.69 33.77
N TYR A 32 15.60 -13.94 34.86
CA TYR A 32 14.14 -14.03 34.86
C TYR A 32 13.50 -12.90 35.67
N TYR A 33 12.33 -12.44 35.21
CA TYR A 33 11.67 -11.24 35.71
C TYR A 33 10.15 -11.43 35.85
N ILE A 34 9.48 -10.54 36.59
CA ILE A 34 8.01 -10.54 36.77
C ILE A 34 7.53 -11.72 37.65
N PHE A 35 7.83 -11.67 38.96
CA PHE A 35 7.22 -12.60 39.93
C PHE A 35 5.68 -12.40 39.97
N PRO A 36 4.85 -13.46 40.02
CA PRO A 36 5.17 -14.87 40.25
C PRO A 36 5.38 -15.71 38.97
N ARG A 37 5.53 -15.10 37.79
CA ARG A 37 5.73 -15.83 36.52
C ARG A 37 7.20 -16.15 36.23
N CYS A 38 8.10 -15.23 36.54
CA CYS A 38 9.54 -15.37 36.30
C CYS A 38 9.86 -15.77 34.85
N GLU A 39 9.60 -14.86 33.91
CA GLU A 39 9.81 -14.99 32.46
C GLU A 39 11.17 -14.38 32.05
N GLU A 40 11.76 -14.89 30.97
CA GLU A 40 13.01 -14.33 30.42
C GLU A 40 12.79 -12.94 29.79
N CYS A 41 13.85 -12.15 29.77
CA CYS A 41 13.87 -10.83 29.13
C CYS A 41 13.89 -10.99 27.60
N ASN A 42 12.77 -10.72 26.92
CA ASN A 42 12.64 -10.88 25.47
C ASN A 42 12.49 -9.55 24.71
N CYS A 43 13.13 -8.48 25.21
CA CYS A 43 13.14 -7.18 24.56
C CYS A 43 13.82 -7.22 23.18
N ASN A 44 13.27 -6.52 22.20
CA ASN A 44 13.87 -6.35 20.88
C ASN A 44 15.10 -5.43 20.99
N PRO A 45 16.31 -5.91 20.63
CA PRO A 45 17.54 -5.14 20.77
C PRO A 45 17.55 -3.86 19.93
N ALA A 46 16.78 -3.80 18.83
CA ALA A 46 16.70 -2.62 17.99
C ALA A 46 15.92 -1.47 18.65
N GLY A 47 14.96 -1.81 19.53
CA GLY A 47 14.00 -0.87 20.08
C GLY A 47 14.18 -0.51 21.55
N VAL A 48 15.16 -1.11 22.25
CA VAL A 48 15.52 -0.68 23.62
C VAL A 48 16.60 0.41 23.61
N ILE A 49 16.61 1.26 24.63
CA ILE A 49 17.65 2.28 24.79
C ILE A 49 19.05 1.66 24.95
N GLU A 50 20.10 2.37 24.55
CA GLU A 50 21.48 1.86 24.64
C GLU A 50 21.91 1.54 26.08
N SER A 51 21.41 2.30 27.07
CA SER A 51 21.70 2.09 28.49
C SER A 51 20.82 1.03 29.15
N PHE A 52 20.05 0.25 28.38
CA PHE A 52 19.17 -0.79 28.92
C PHE A 52 19.98 -1.95 29.51
N GLY A 53 20.25 -1.89 30.81
CA GLY A 53 20.98 -2.91 31.57
C GLY A 53 20.16 -4.18 31.88
N GLY A 54 19.14 -4.49 31.07
CA GLY A 54 18.24 -5.63 31.26
C GLY A 54 16.96 -5.32 32.05
N CYS A 55 16.01 -6.25 31.99
CA CYS A 55 14.64 -6.10 32.49
C CYS A 55 14.53 -5.80 34.01
N GLY A 56 15.59 -6.03 34.79
CA GLY A 56 15.63 -5.66 36.22
C GLY A 56 15.75 -4.16 36.47
N ASN A 57 16.13 -3.39 35.45
CA ASN A 57 16.23 -1.94 35.49
C ASN A 57 14.99 -1.25 34.88
N ALA A 58 13.98 -2.03 34.45
CA ALA A 58 12.75 -1.48 33.92
C ALA A 58 11.88 -0.89 35.06
N PRO A 59 11.16 0.21 34.82
CA PRO A 59 10.16 0.73 35.75
C PRO A 59 9.12 -0.32 36.13
N GLU A 60 8.58 -0.20 37.35
CA GLU A 60 7.53 -1.08 37.85
C GLU A 60 6.33 -1.11 36.88
N GLY A 61 5.90 -2.32 36.50
CA GLY A 61 4.83 -2.53 35.52
C GLY A 61 5.27 -2.59 34.06
N SER A 62 6.56 -2.40 33.76
CA SER A 62 7.13 -2.55 32.41
C SER A 62 8.23 -3.62 32.36
N LEU A 63 8.46 -4.22 31.18
CA LEU A 63 9.50 -5.23 30.97
C LEU A 63 10.76 -4.62 30.34
N CYS A 64 10.58 -3.69 29.40
CA CYS A 64 11.64 -3.12 28.58
C CYS A 64 11.56 -1.59 28.62
N VAL A 65 12.71 -0.93 28.52
CA VAL A 65 12.76 0.53 28.34
C VAL A 65 13.01 0.83 26.87
N CYS A 66 11.94 1.23 26.17
CA CYS A 66 11.99 1.47 24.73
C CYS A 66 12.69 2.78 24.39
N LYS A 67 13.32 2.82 23.21
CA LYS A 67 13.75 4.05 22.55
C LYS A 67 12.55 4.99 22.34
N PRO A 68 12.81 6.29 22.12
CA PRO A 68 11.78 7.19 21.60
C PRO A 68 11.08 6.56 20.38
N ARG A 69 9.82 6.91 20.09
CA ARG A 69 9.09 6.46 18.88
C ARG A 69 8.93 4.92 18.75
N VAL A 70 9.27 4.15 19.78
CA VAL A 70 9.09 2.69 19.83
C VAL A 70 8.16 2.35 21.00
N ARG A 71 7.29 1.38 20.76
CA ARG A 71 6.29 0.88 21.71
C ARG A 71 6.22 -0.64 21.68
N GLY A 72 5.31 -1.17 22.49
CA GLY A 72 5.12 -2.59 22.69
C GLY A 72 5.84 -3.08 23.93
N ARG A 73 5.37 -4.18 24.51
CA ARG A 73 5.92 -4.74 25.75
C ARG A 73 7.40 -5.11 25.61
N ILE A 74 7.82 -5.44 24.38
CA ILE A 74 9.17 -5.83 24.04
C ILE A 74 9.87 -4.84 23.12
N CYS A 75 9.34 -3.62 22.94
CA CYS A 75 9.91 -2.57 22.10
C CYS A 75 10.15 -2.98 20.63
N ASP A 76 9.18 -3.68 20.04
CA ASP A 76 9.27 -4.25 18.69
C ASP A 76 8.40 -3.53 17.66
N VAL A 77 7.60 -2.55 18.08
CA VAL A 77 6.63 -1.86 17.21
C VAL A 77 6.89 -0.37 17.23
N CYS A 78 6.85 0.30 16.09
CA CYS A 78 6.92 1.76 16.05
C CYS A 78 5.64 2.41 16.63
N GLU A 79 5.81 3.56 17.29
CA GLU A 79 4.70 4.44 17.63
C GLU A 79 3.96 4.89 16.36
N PRO A 80 2.65 5.24 16.44
CA PRO A 80 1.95 5.85 15.31
C PRO A 80 2.73 7.04 14.75
N LEU A 81 2.66 7.24 13.42
CA LEU A 81 3.43 8.26 12.66
C LEU A 81 4.90 7.87 12.40
N TYR A 82 5.35 6.70 12.86
CA TYR A 82 6.71 6.21 12.66
C TYR A 82 6.75 4.78 12.09
N TRP A 83 7.85 4.43 11.41
CA TRP A 83 8.09 3.13 10.77
C TRP A 83 9.60 2.84 10.71
N ASN A 84 10.01 1.70 10.14
CA ASN A 84 11.42 1.35 9.93
C ASN A 84 12.24 1.32 11.24
N LEU A 85 11.94 0.38 12.14
CA LEU A 85 12.70 0.18 13.38
C LEU A 85 14.15 -0.22 13.08
N GLN A 86 15.11 0.60 13.51
CA GLN A 86 16.54 0.41 13.25
C GLN A 86 17.38 0.40 14.54
N PRO A 87 18.32 -0.56 14.70
CA PRO A 87 19.18 -0.63 15.87
C PRO A 87 20.07 0.59 16.08
N TYR A 88 20.52 1.21 14.98
CA TYR A 88 21.42 2.37 14.99
C TYR A 88 20.68 3.72 14.99
N ASN A 89 19.34 3.71 14.90
CA ASN A 89 18.55 4.92 15.09
C ASN A 89 18.39 5.16 16.61
N PRO A 90 18.89 6.29 17.17
CA PRO A 90 18.74 6.59 18.60
C PRO A 90 17.28 6.73 19.01
N ASP A 91 16.43 7.15 18.08
CA ASP A 91 14.98 7.24 18.26
C ASP A 91 14.26 5.98 17.76
N GLY A 92 14.96 4.89 17.46
CA GLY A 92 14.37 3.61 17.03
C GLY A 92 13.73 3.64 15.64
N CYS A 93 12.65 4.39 15.44
CA CYS A 93 11.88 4.47 14.20
C CYS A 93 12.00 5.83 13.50
N GLU A 94 11.81 5.83 12.18
CA GLU A 94 11.80 7.00 11.31
C GLU A 94 10.38 7.54 11.10
N GLU A 95 10.24 8.82 10.78
CA GLU A 95 8.93 9.42 10.49
C GLU A 95 8.34 8.91 9.17
N CYS A 96 7.02 8.74 9.16
CA CYS A 96 6.28 8.38 7.96
C CYS A 96 6.46 9.40 6.82
N ALA A 97 6.42 10.70 7.14
CA ALA A 97 6.51 11.80 6.18
C ALA A 97 5.46 11.71 5.05
N CYS A 98 4.21 11.35 5.38
CA CYS A 98 3.11 11.36 4.42
C CYS A 98 2.76 12.80 4.00
N ASN A 99 2.53 13.02 2.71
CA ASN A 99 2.08 14.29 2.17
C ASN A 99 0.58 14.47 2.46
N PRO A 100 0.15 15.50 3.24
CA PRO A 100 -1.25 15.70 3.58
C PRO A 100 -2.15 15.87 2.36
N ALA A 101 -1.65 16.52 1.30
CA ALA A 101 -2.42 16.78 0.08
C ALA A 101 -2.81 15.49 -0.66
N GLY A 102 -1.94 14.48 -0.61
CA GLY A 102 -2.14 13.20 -1.27
C GLY A 102 -2.60 12.05 -0.38
N THR A 103 -2.71 12.27 0.93
CA THR A 103 -3.10 11.24 1.90
C THR A 103 -4.59 11.33 2.23
N VAL A 104 -5.27 10.20 2.35
CA VAL A 104 -6.68 10.16 2.72
C VAL A 104 -6.87 10.78 4.11
N GLY A 105 -7.71 11.82 4.18
CA GLY A 105 -7.96 12.55 5.43
C GLY A 105 -6.78 13.36 5.97
N GLY A 106 -5.70 13.53 5.20
CA GLY A 106 -4.52 14.30 5.61
C GLY A 106 -3.73 13.69 6.79
N LEU A 107 -3.98 12.42 7.13
CA LEU A 107 -3.33 11.74 8.26
C LEU A 107 -1.88 11.38 7.95
N ALA A 108 -0.95 11.63 8.87
CA ALA A 108 0.46 11.29 8.69
C ALA A 108 0.82 9.86 9.17
N VAL A 109 -0.16 8.98 9.34
CA VAL A 109 0.04 7.59 9.75
C VAL A 109 0.39 6.74 8.53
N CYS A 110 1.39 5.88 8.67
CA CYS A 110 1.79 4.90 7.66
C CYS A 110 1.86 3.50 8.25
N SER A 111 1.96 2.51 7.37
CA SER A 111 2.23 1.12 7.73
C SER A 111 3.57 1.00 8.46
N SER A 112 3.61 0.25 9.56
CA SER A 112 4.84 0.05 10.34
C SER A 112 5.85 -0.85 9.65
N GLU A 113 5.43 -1.66 8.67
CA GLU A 113 6.28 -2.63 7.97
C GLU A 113 7.09 -1.98 6.84
N ASP A 114 6.45 -1.15 6.02
CA ASP A 114 7.02 -0.60 4.78
C ASP A 114 6.91 0.93 4.68
N GLY A 115 6.30 1.57 5.67
CA GLY A 115 6.15 3.02 5.71
C GLY A 115 5.15 3.56 4.70
N GLN A 116 4.32 2.73 4.08
CA GLN A 116 3.35 3.16 3.07
C GLN A 116 2.21 3.96 3.72
N CYS A 117 2.00 5.18 3.22
CA CYS A 117 0.89 6.05 3.59
C CYS A 117 -0.38 5.68 2.82
N VAL A 118 -1.56 6.00 3.36
CA VAL A 118 -2.84 5.70 2.71
C VAL A 118 -3.16 6.76 1.65
N CYS A 119 -2.72 6.54 0.42
CA CYS A 119 -2.84 7.53 -0.64
C CYS A 119 -4.27 7.68 -1.18
N LYS A 120 -4.63 8.91 -1.55
CA LYS A 120 -5.86 9.21 -2.31
C LYS A 120 -5.84 8.46 -3.65
N PRO A 121 -7.01 8.15 -4.24
CA PRO A 121 -7.11 7.21 -5.37
C PRO A 121 -6.20 7.46 -6.57
N ARG A 122 -5.91 8.73 -6.92
CA ARG A 122 -5.07 9.13 -8.07
C ARG A 122 -3.65 9.51 -7.66
N VAL A 123 -3.24 9.18 -6.45
CA VAL A 123 -1.93 9.50 -5.89
C VAL A 123 -1.15 8.20 -5.66
N THR A 124 0.16 8.24 -5.78
CA THR A 124 1.08 7.11 -5.67
C THR A 124 2.33 7.51 -4.88
N GLN A 125 3.29 6.58 -4.80
CA GLN A 125 4.49 6.60 -3.96
C GLN A 125 4.21 6.36 -2.47
N ARG A 126 5.28 6.03 -1.74
CA ARG A 126 5.23 5.74 -0.30
C ARG A 126 4.63 6.90 0.50
N ARG A 127 5.01 8.13 0.15
CA ARG A 127 4.62 9.37 0.83
C ARG A 127 3.36 10.03 0.27
N CYS A 128 2.73 9.45 -0.75
CA CYS A 128 1.58 10.05 -1.43
C CYS A 128 1.85 11.45 -1.98
N ASP A 129 3.04 11.68 -2.55
CA ASP A 129 3.51 12.97 -3.05
C ASP A 129 3.55 13.06 -4.59
N ALA A 130 3.12 12.01 -5.29
CA ALA A 130 3.11 11.98 -6.75
C ALA A 130 1.76 11.54 -7.30
N CYS A 131 1.34 12.13 -8.43
CA CYS A 131 0.15 11.68 -9.16
C CYS A 131 0.42 10.37 -9.91
N LYS A 132 -0.58 9.48 -9.93
CA LYS A 132 -0.58 8.28 -10.80
C LYS A 132 -0.52 8.67 -12.27
N ASP A 133 -0.09 7.75 -13.12
CA ASP A 133 -0.15 7.93 -14.57
C ASP A 133 -1.60 8.14 -15.02
N GLY A 134 -1.81 9.05 -15.98
CA GLY A 134 -3.15 9.53 -16.34
C GLY A 134 -3.73 10.57 -15.37
N SER A 135 -2.95 11.09 -14.42
CA SER A 135 -3.37 12.19 -13.55
C SER A 135 -2.26 13.22 -13.28
N PHE A 136 -2.65 14.44 -12.92
CA PHE A 136 -1.76 15.58 -12.74
C PHE A 136 -2.28 16.55 -11.66
N ASN A 137 -1.44 17.51 -11.25
CA ASN A 137 -1.78 18.59 -10.32
C ASN A 137 -2.35 18.10 -8.97
N LEU A 138 -1.45 17.71 -8.07
CA LEU A 138 -1.81 17.26 -6.72
C LEU A 138 -2.38 18.42 -5.89
N MET A 139 -3.59 18.25 -5.37
CA MET A 139 -4.31 19.26 -4.60
C MET A 139 -4.93 18.64 -3.33
N GLU A 140 -4.83 19.37 -2.23
CA GLU A 140 -5.28 18.92 -0.92
C GLU A 140 -6.81 18.83 -0.81
N ASP A 141 -7.52 19.76 -1.43
CA ASP A 141 -8.99 19.84 -1.47
C ASP A 141 -9.62 18.89 -2.49
N ASN A 142 -8.82 18.25 -3.35
CA ASN A 142 -9.30 17.25 -4.29
C ASN A 142 -9.45 15.89 -3.60
N LEU A 143 -10.67 15.33 -3.61
CA LEU A 143 -10.98 14.01 -3.05
C LEU A 143 -10.14 12.88 -3.66
N PHE A 144 -9.77 13.00 -4.93
CA PHE A 144 -8.92 12.03 -5.61
C PHE A 144 -7.43 12.36 -5.52
N GLY A 145 -7.08 13.52 -4.96
CA GLY A 145 -5.73 14.06 -4.86
C GLY A 145 -5.29 14.75 -6.15
N CYS A 146 -5.31 14.05 -7.28
CA CYS A 146 -4.93 14.58 -8.58
C CYS A 146 -6.11 14.69 -9.55
N LEU A 147 -6.00 15.58 -10.54
CA LEU A 147 -6.94 15.71 -11.65
C LEU A 147 -6.68 14.64 -12.72
N ASP A 148 -7.73 14.24 -13.43
CA ASP A 148 -7.62 13.38 -14.61
C ASP A 148 -7.02 14.14 -15.80
N CYS A 149 -6.06 13.54 -16.50
CA CYS A 149 -5.50 14.14 -17.72
C CYS A 149 -6.59 14.35 -18.79
N GLY A 150 -7.47 13.37 -18.97
CA GLY A 150 -8.47 13.37 -20.04
C GLY A 150 -7.87 13.32 -21.45
N CYS A 151 -6.70 12.69 -21.63
CA CYS A 151 -6.07 12.57 -22.96
C CYS A 151 -6.99 11.81 -23.92
N ASN A 152 -7.26 12.41 -25.08
CA ASN A 152 -8.11 11.82 -26.10
C ASN A 152 -7.50 10.52 -26.64
N LEU A 153 -8.22 9.40 -26.56
CA LEU A 153 -7.73 8.08 -26.98
C LEU A 153 -7.25 8.03 -28.44
N GLY A 154 -7.88 8.79 -29.33
CA GLY A 154 -7.53 8.81 -30.75
C GLY A 154 -6.50 9.89 -31.11
N GLY A 155 -6.54 11.01 -30.39
CA GLY A 155 -5.71 12.18 -30.68
C GLY A 155 -4.39 12.23 -29.92
N SER A 156 -4.25 11.50 -28.82
CA SER A 156 -3.01 11.41 -28.04
C SER A 156 -2.21 10.15 -28.39
N LEU A 157 -0.90 10.17 -28.10
CA LEU A 157 -0.03 9.01 -28.23
C LEU A 157 -0.31 7.97 -27.14
N HIS A 158 -0.61 8.42 -25.92
CA HIS A 158 -0.89 7.60 -24.75
C HIS A 158 -1.66 8.41 -23.68
N PRO A 159 -2.29 7.76 -22.68
CA PRO A 159 -3.09 8.47 -21.68
C PRO A 159 -2.29 9.23 -20.61
N VAL A 160 -0.96 9.09 -20.58
CA VAL A 160 -0.10 9.80 -19.62
C VAL A 160 0.11 11.25 -20.07
N CYS A 161 -0.11 12.20 -19.17
CA CYS A 161 0.16 13.61 -19.38
C CYS A 161 1.25 14.13 -18.44
N ASP A 162 1.71 15.35 -18.71
CA ASP A 162 2.60 16.09 -17.80
C ASP A 162 1.97 16.24 -16.40
N LYS A 163 2.74 15.92 -15.36
CA LYS A 163 2.25 15.84 -13.97
C LYS A 163 1.90 17.20 -13.36
N MET A 164 2.37 18.30 -13.94
CA MET A 164 2.14 19.65 -13.42
C MET A 164 1.02 20.37 -14.16
N ASN A 165 1.06 20.35 -15.49
CA ASN A 165 0.14 21.14 -16.32
C ASN A 165 -0.91 20.30 -17.05
N GLY A 166 -0.83 18.97 -17.01
CA GLY A 166 -1.84 18.09 -17.61
C GLY A 166 -1.77 17.97 -19.13
N ASN A 167 -0.71 18.49 -19.77
CA ASN A 167 -0.58 18.43 -21.23
C ASN A 167 -0.32 17.00 -21.70
N CYS A 168 -1.19 16.51 -22.58
CA CYS A 168 -1.05 15.23 -23.25
C CYS A 168 -0.10 15.34 -24.45
N GLN A 169 0.56 14.23 -24.79
CA GLN A 169 1.37 14.16 -26.00
C GLN A 169 0.48 13.88 -27.21
N CYS A 170 0.30 14.89 -28.06
CA CYS A 170 -0.60 14.80 -29.21
C CYS A 170 0.04 14.12 -30.42
N ARG A 171 -0.79 13.40 -31.17
CA ARG A 171 -0.43 12.88 -32.50
C ARG A 171 -0.22 14.03 -33.49
N PRO A 172 0.50 13.80 -34.59
CA PRO A 172 0.66 14.80 -35.63
C PRO A 172 -0.68 15.39 -36.08
N ARG A 173 -0.75 16.71 -36.22
CA ARG A 173 -1.92 17.48 -36.66
C ARG A 173 -3.09 17.55 -35.67
N VAL A 174 -2.87 17.15 -34.42
CA VAL A 174 -3.81 17.28 -33.30
C VAL A 174 -3.22 18.21 -32.23
N MET A 175 -4.06 19.01 -31.56
CA MET A 175 -3.69 19.98 -30.55
C MET A 175 -4.70 20.06 -29.39
N GLY A 176 -4.42 20.94 -28.43
CA GLY A 176 -5.15 21.11 -27.19
C GLY A 176 -4.51 20.30 -26.05
N GLN A 177 -4.76 20.70 -24.80
CA GLN A 177 -4.23 20.02 -23.62
C GLN A 177 -4.57 18.52 -23.61
N ARG A 178 -5.76 18.18 -24.11
CA ARG A 178 -6.29 16.81 -24.19
C ARG A 178 -6.12 16.15 -25.56
N CYS A 179 -5.50 16.83 -26.53
CA CYS A 179 -5.38 16.35 -27.92
C CYS A 179 -6.74 16.04 -28.57
N ASP A 180 -7.71 16.93 -28.42
CA ASP A 180 -9.11 16.77 -28.84
C ASP A 180 -9.51 17.71 -29.99
N LYS A 181 -8.58 18.53 -30.49
CA LYS A 181 -8.83 19.49 -31.58
C LYS A 181 -7.83 19.30 -32.71
N PRO A 182 -8.23 19.37 -33.99
CA PRO A 182 -7.27 19.44 -35.08
C PRO A 182 -6.53 20.78 -35.04
N ILE A 183 -5.31 20.83 -35.57
CA ILE A 183 -4.64 22.11 -35.85
C ILE A 183 -5.37 22.84 -37.00
N ASP A 184 -5.10 24.14 -37.16
CA ASP A 184 -5.70 24.94 -38.22
C ASP A 184 -5.54 24.30 -39.61
N LEU A 185 -6.60 24.37 -40.41
CA LEU A 185 -6.70 23.81 -41.76
C LEU A 185 -6.54 22.28 -41.86
N HIS A 186 -6.68 21.57 -40.73
CA HIS A 186 -6.64 20.11 -40.69
C HIS A 186 -7.98 19.54 -40.20
N TYR A 187 -8.23 18.29 -40.60
CA TYR A 187 -9.36 17.51 -40.11
C TYR A 187 -8.83 16.26 -39.42
N PHE A 188 -9.31 16.01 -38.21
CA PHE A 188 -9.05 14.79 -37.46
C PHE A 188 -10.38 14.05 -37.27
N PRO A 189 -10.56 12.89 -37.94
CA PRO A 189 -11.77 12.08 -37.77
C PRO A 189 -11.86 11.61 -36.31
N SER A 190 -12.92 12.00 -35.62
CA SER A 190 -13.23 11.40 -34.31
C SER A 190 -13.55 9.91 -34.46
N PHE A 191 -13.57 9.15 -33.34
CA PHE A 191 -13.98 7.74 -33.37
C PHE A 191 -15.32 7.49 -34.06
N HIS A 192 -16.24 8.46 -34.08
CA HIS A 192 -17.51 8.34 -34.81
C HIS A 192 -17.35 8.21 -36.33
N HIS A 193 -16.22 8.65 -36.88
CA HIS A 193 -15.89 8.52 -38.30
C HIS A 193 -15.13 7.22 -38.60
N LEU A 194 -14.61 6.56 -37.56
CA LEU A 194 -14.01 5.23 -37.64
C LEU A 194 -15.13 4.19 -37.42
N LYS A 195 -16.05 4.11 -38.38
CA LYS A 195 -17.07 3.06 -38.37
C LYS A 195 -16.46 1.80 -39.00
N TYR A 196 -16.24 0.78 -38.17
CA TYR A 196 -15.85 -0.55 -38.62
C TYR A 196 -17.01 -1.50 -38.36
N GLU A 197 -17.36 -2.32 -39.33
CA GLU A 197 -18.40 -3.33 -39.21
C GLU A 197 -17.71 -4.57 -38.62
N ALA A 198 -17.78 -4.77 -37.29
CA ALA A 198 -17.15 -5.81 -36.45
C ALA A 198 -17.18 -7.24 -37.05
N GLU A 199 -18.18 -7.50 -37.88
CA GLU A 199 -18.45 -8.73 -38.60
C GLU A 199 -17.62 -8.96 -39.87
N ASP A 200 -16.96 -7.94 -40.41
CA ASP A 200 -16.00 -8.03 -41.53
C ASP A 200 -14.58 -8.37 -41.07
N GLY A 201 -14.34 -8.36 -39.75
CA GLY A 201 -13.05 -8.70 -39.16
C GLY A 201 -12.74 -10.20 -39.22
N ARG A 202 -11.59 -10.56 -38.66
CA ARG A 202 -11.17 -11.96 -38.48
C ARG A 202 -10.77 -12.24 -37.03
N THR A 203 -10.85 -13.49 -36.62
CA THR A 203 -10.27 -13.92 -35.34
C THR A 203 -8.74 -13.96 -35.43
N ALA A 204 -8.06 -14.12 -34.28
CA ALA A 204 -6.62 -14.35 -34.20
C ALA A 204 -6.13 -15.50 -35.12
N HIS A 205 -7.00 -16.47 -35.39
CA HIS A 205 -6.72 -17.63 -36.24
C HIS A 205 -7.17 -17.43 -37.69
N THR A 206 -7.44 -16.18 -38.10
CA THR A 206 -7.89 -15.80 -39.44
C THR A 206 -9.26 -16.36 -39.84
N GLU A 207 -10.06 -16.82 -38.88
CA GLU A 207 -11.42 -17.30 -39.11
C GLU A 207 -12.42 -16.14 -39.14
N ALA A 208 -13.61 -16.39 -39.69
CA ALA A 208 -14.69 -15.41 -39.66
C ALA A 208 -15.13 -15.11 -38.21
N VAL A 209 -15.45 -13.84 -37.95
CA VAL A 209 -15.93 -13.40 -36.64
C VAL A 209 -17.29 -14.04 -36.32
N ARG A 210 -17.42 -14.58 -35.11
CA ARG A 210 -18.68 -15.02 -34.52
C ARG A 210 -19.54 -13.82 -34.19
N PHE A 211 -20.75 -13.81 -34.73
CA PHE A 211 -21.74 -12.77 -34.48
C PHE A 211 -23.04 -13.36 -33.92
N GLY A 212 -23.75 -12.55 -33.15
CA GLY A 212 -25.12 -12.80 -32.70
C GLY A 212 -26.09 -11.83 -33.34
N TYR A 213 -27.37 -12.19 -33.35
CA TYR A 213 -28.44 -11.34 -33.84
C TYR A 213 -29.63 -11.45 -32.89
N ASP A 214 -29.83 -10.43 -32.07
CA ASP A 214 -30.95 -10.35 -31.14
C ASP A 214 -31.36 -8.88 -30.97
N GLU A 215 -32.46 -8.49 -31.62
CA GLU A 215 -33.03 -7.13 -31.55
C GLU A 215 -33.45 -6.73 -30.13
N SER A 216 -33.66 -7.70 -29.23
CA SER A 216 -33.96 -7.39 -27.81
C SER A 216 -32.71 -7.02 -27.01
N GLN A 217 -31.54 -7.52 -27.42
CA GLN A 217 -30.25 -7.25 -26.77
C GLN A 217 -29.56 -6.04 -27.39
N PHE A 218 -29.60 -5.92 -28.71
CA PHE A 218 -28.96 -4.84 -29.45
C PHE A 218 -29.84 -4.38 -30.62
N PRO A 219 -30.79 -3.46 -30.37
CA PRO A 219 -31.72 -3.01 -31.39
C PRO A 219 -31.02 -2.15 -32.46
N GLY A 220 -31.40 -2.33 -33.72
CA GLY A 220 -30.95 -1.47 -34.83
C GLY A 220 -29.51 -1.68 -35.31
N TYR A 221 -29.02 -2.92 -35.30
CA TYR A 221 -27.72 -3.25 -35.91
C TYR A 221 -27.75 -3.05 -37.43
N SER A 222 -26.64 -2.59 -38.02
CA SER A 222 -26.61 -2.11 -39.41
C SER A 222 -26.48 -3.20 -40.48
N TRP A 223 -26.24 -4.47 -40.10
CA TRP A 223 -26.05 -5.56 -41.07
C TRP A 223 -26.33 -6.99 -40.54
N ARG A 224 -25.30 -7.83 -40.31
CA ARG A 224 -25.46 -9.27 -39.98
C ARG A 224 -25.78 -9.54 -38.51
N GLY A 225 -25.43 -8.61 -37.64
CA GLY A 225 -25.56 -8.75 -36.20
C GLY A 225 -24.51 -7.92 -35.45
N TYR A 226 -24.13 -8.37 -34.26
CA TYR A 226 -23.03 -7.81 -33.47
C TYR A 226 -22.00 -8.89 -33.14
N ALA A 227 -20.71 -8.52 -33.13
CA ALA A 227 -19.65 -9.45 -32.72
C ALA A 227 -19.84 -9.88 -31.26
N ILE A 228 -19.71 -11.18 -30.99
CA ILE A 228 -19.78 -11.73 -29.63
C ILE A 228 -18.37 -11.98 -29.11
N PHE A 229 -18.02 -11.35 -27.99
CA PHE A 229 -16.78 -11.66 -27.29
C PHE A 229 -17.00 -12.83 -26.31
N SER A 230 -16.16 -13.86 -26.41
CA SER A 230 -16.22 -15.07 -25.56
C SER A 230 -14.82 -15.69 -25.44
N GLU A 231 -14.68 -16.76 -24.67
CA GLU A 231 -13.40 -17.50 -24.61
C GLU A 231 -12.93 -18.05 -25.97
N LEU A 232 -13.85 -18.23 -26.92
CA LEU A 232 -13.54 -18.65 -28.30
C LEU A 232 -13.25 -17.48 -29.24
N GLN A 233 -13.52 -16.24 -28.83
CA GLN A 233 -13.31 -15.02 -29.62
C GLN A 233 -13.07 -13.84 -28.68
N LEU A 234 -11.83 -13.67 -28.23
CA LEU A 234 -11.43 -12.60 -27.31
C LEU A 234 -11.13 -11.29 -28.05
N GLU A 235 -10.84 -11.37 -29.34
CA GLU A 235 -10.49 -10.23 -30.19
C GLU A 235 -11.06 -10.38 -31.59
N THR A 236 -11.22 -9.23 -32.26
CA THR A 236 -11.57 -9.11 -33.68
C THR A 236 -10.52 -8.24 -34.35
N ILE A 237 -9.83 -8.79 -35.34
CA ILE A 237 -8.72 -8.15 -36.05
C ILE A 237 -9.24 -7.57 -37.36
N TYR A 238 -8.87 -6.32 -37.64
CA TYR A 238 -9.10 -5.64 -38.90
C TYR A 238 -7.79 -5.48 -39.64
N ASP A 239 -7.73 -5.99 -40.87
CA ASP A 239 -6.68 -5.61 -41.82
C ASP A 239 -7.05 -4.23 -42.38
N LEU A 240 -6.38 -3.17 -41.89
CA LEU A 240 -6.45 -1.81 -42.42
C LEU A 240 -5.51 -1.61 -43.60
#